data_AF-A0A256Y4Y8-F1
#
_entry.id   AF-A0A256Y4Y8-F1
#
_cell.length_a   1.000
_cell.length_b   1.000
_cell.length_c   1.000
_cell.angle_alpha   90.00
_cell.angle_beta   90.00
_cell.angle_gamma   90.00
#
_symmetry.space_group_name_H-M   'P 1'
#
loop_
_entity.id
_entity.type
_entity.pdbx_description
1 polymer ?
#
loop_
_entity_poly.entity_id
_entity_poly.type
_entity_poly.pdbx_seq_one_letter_code
_entity_poly.pdbx_strand_id
1 'polypeptide(L)'
;MVFENILDYKTLEKKSHLLLIYTIILTSISIFVAYYLFDQNASVVFLFLMTISASHIVYNELREEEIEDEKDPFIDNAFWKRNEKIIKIYCVLFFGCIISVAFWHSILNQSQSDKIFNSQINTIQNIQNTNRNSLNATANSIADKTLFFVIIKNNIIVMTLAFLFSFVFGSGALYIIFWNASVIGIFISQSAAKIGVIG
;
A
#
# COMPACT_ATOMS: atom_id res chain seq x y z
N MET A 1 -20.00 5.31 -8.85
CA MET A 1 -20.29 3.87 -8.61
C MET A 1 -21.44 3.73 -7.60
N VAL A 2 -22.10 2.57 -7.45
CA VAL A 2 -23.15 2.37 -6.41
C VAL A 2 -22.65 2.67 -4.98
N PHE A 3 -21.34 2.48 -4.74
CA PHE A 3 -20.65 2.86 -3.49
C PHE A 3 -20.65 4.38 -3.19
N GLU A 4 -20.80 5.22 -4.21
CA GLU A 4 -20.81 6.69 -4.14
C GLU A 4 -22.11 7.23 -3.52
N ASN A 5 -23.17 6.41 -3.50
CA ASN A 5 -24.46 6.74 -2.88
C ASN A 5 -24.50 6.40 -1.37
N ILE A 6 -23.55 5.60 -0.88
CA ILE A 6 -23.47 5.18 0.53
C ILE A 6 -22.56 6.12 1.34
N LEU A 7 -21.59 6.77 0.69
CA LEU A 7 -20.62 7.64 1.34
C LEU A 7 -20.52 8.94 0.54
N ASP A 8 -21.09 10.00 1.12
CA ASP A 8 -20.94 11.36 0.60
C ASP A 8 -19.45 11.71 0.57
N TYR A 9 -18.89 11.72 -0.64
CA TYR A 9 -17.47 11.90 -0.94
C TYR A 9 -16.90 13.19 -0.27
N LYS A 10 -17.71 14.24 -0.16
CA LYS A 10 -17.38 15.51 0.52
C LYS A 10 -17.13 15.36 2.03
N THR A 11 -17.61 14.27 2.64
CA THR A 11 -17.42 13.97 4.07
C THR A 11 -16.15 13.15 4.33
N LEU A 12 -15.71 12.33 3.36
CA LEU A 12 -14.45 11.57 3.43
C LEU A 12 -13.22 12.49 3.37
N GLU A 13 -13.31 13.53 2.56
CA GLU A 13 -12.26 14.53 2.32
C GLU A 13 -11.83 15.27 3.62
N LYS A 14 -12.80 15.64 4.48
CA LYS A 14 -12.53 16.43 5.69
C LYS A 14 -12.05 15.62 6.89
N LYS A 15 -12.11 14.28 6.83
CA LYS A 15 -11.86 13.41 7.97
C LYS A 15 -10.99 12.22 7.57
N SER A 16 -9.67 12.39 7.64
CA SER A 16 -8.67 11.34 7.39
C SER A 16 -8.91 10.03 8.15
N HIS A 17 -9.52 10.09 9.34
CA HIS A 17 -9.90 8.90 10.10
C HIS A 17 -11.03 8.09 9.44
N LEU A 18 -11.98 8.74 8.77
CA LEU A 18 -13.04 8.04 8.02
C LEU A 18 -12.45 7.34 6.81
N LEU A 19 -11.54 8.00 6.07
CA LEU A 19 -10.82 7.39 4.96
C LEU A 19 -9.97 6.19 5.41
N LEU A 20 -9.36 6.25 6.60
CA LEU A 20 -8.62 5.13 7.17
C LEU A 20 -9.53 3.91 7.41
N ILE A 21 -10.65 4.12 8.11
CA ILE A 21 -11.63 3.05 8.38
C ILE A 21 -12.17 2.47 7.08
N TYR A 22 -12.50 3.33 6.13
CA TYR A 22 -12.96 2.93 4.80
C TYR A 22 -11.94 2.04 4.08
N THR A 23 -10.67 2.43 4.11
CA THR A 23 -9.56 1.64 3.53
C THR A 23 -9.48 0.26 4.18
N ILE A 24 -9.61 0.17 5.50
CA ILE A 24 -9.58 -1.10 6.23
C ILE A 24 -10.74 -2.00 5.80
N ILE A 25 -11.95 -1.45 5.69
CA ILE A 25 -13.13 -2.19 5.27
C ILE A 25 -12.97 -2.70 3.83
N LEU A 26 -12.56 -1.83 2.90
CA LEU A 26 -12.35 -2.22 1.51
C LEU A 26 -11.26 -3.27 1.33
N THR A 27 -10.15 -3.13 2.06
CA THR A 27 -9.05 -4.11 2.02
C THR A 27 -9.55 -5.45 2.53
N SER A 28 -10.33 -5.45 3.61
CA SER A 28 -10.96 -6.66 4.16
C SER A 28 -11.91 -7.32 3.17
N ILE A 29 -12.81 -6.57 2.54
CA ILE A 29 -13.71 -7.08 1.51
C ILE A 29 -12.92 -7.67 0.34
N SER A 30 -11.88 -6.97 -0.12
CA SER A 30 -11.03 -7.43 -1.22
C SER A 30 -10.32 -8.74 -0.89
N ILE A 31 -9.81 -8.88 0.34
CA ILE A 31 -9.19 -10.12 0.85
C ILE A 31 -10.22 -11.26 0.85
N PHE A 32 -11.42 -11.03 1.38
CA PHE A 32 -12.47 -12.05 1.41
C PHE A 32 -12.88 -12.50 0.00
N VAL A 33 -13.15 -11.55 -0.88
CA VAL A 33 -13.53 -11.85 -2.27
C VAL A 33 -12.41 -12.62 -2.97
N ALA A 34 -11.16 -12.20 -2.80
CA ALA A 34 -10.02 -12.91 -3.37
C ALA A 34 -9.90 -14.34 -2.84
N TYR A 35 -10.02 -14.54 -1.53
CA TYR A 35 -9.92 -15.86 -0.90
C TYR A 35 -10.96 -16.86 -1.42
N TYR A 36 -12.21 -16.43 -1.55
CA TYR A 36 -13.32 -17.32 -1.95
C TYR A 36 -13.39 -17.56 -3.45
N LEU A 37 -13.06 -16.56 -4.28
CA LEU A 37 -13.20 -16.67 -5.73
C LEU A 37 -11.91 -17.08 -6.44
N PHE A 38 -10.74 -16.87 -5.83
CA PHE A 38 -9.46 -17.06 -6.49
C PHE A 38 -8.51 -17.86 -5.59
N ASP A 39 -8.14 -19.06 -6.03
CA ASP A 39 -7.33 -19.96 -5.20
C ASP A 39 -5.85 -19.59 -5.25
N GLN A 40 -5.19 -19.81 -6.39
CA GLN A 40 -3.74 -19.61 -6.55
C GLN A 40 -3.32 -18.14 -6.71
N ASN A 41 -4.24 -17.28 -7.13
CA ASN A 41 -3.95 -15.89 -7.49
C ASN A 41 -4.48 -14.88 -6.46
N ALA A 42 -4.96 -15.33 -5.30
CA ALA A 42 -5.58 -14.48 -4.28
C ALA A 42 -4.70 -13.26 -3.94
N SER A 43 -3.38 -13.46 -3.80
CA SER A 43 -2.40 -12.42 -3.45
C SER A 43 -2.36 -11.22 -4.38
N VAL A 44 -2.55 -11.44 -5.68
CA VAL A 44 -2.54 -10.38 -6.70
C VAL A 44 -3.94 -9.81 -6.86
N VAL A 45 -4.96 -10.68 -6.80
CA VAL A 45 -6.34 -10.28 -7.04
C VAL A 45 -6.87 -9.36 -5.95
N PHE A 46 -6.56 -9.60 -4.67
CA PHE A 46 -7.04 -8.69 -3.61
C PHE A 46 -6.44 -7.28 -3.78
N LEU A 47 -5.17 -7.18 -4.20
CA LEU A 47 -4.53 -5.90 -4.48
C LEU A 47 -5.18 -5.20 -5.68
N PHE A 48 -5.51 -5.96 -6.73
CA PHE A 48 -6.21 -5.44 -7.90
C PHE A 48 -7.60 -4.89 -7.55
N LEU A 49 -8.39 -5.64 -6.77
CA LEU A 49 -9.71 -5.20 -6.29
C LEU A 49 -9.60 -3.94 -5.42
N MET A 50 -8.58 -3.89 -4.56
CA MET A 50 -8.30 -2.72 -3.73
C MET A 50 -7.89 -1.51 -4.58
N THR A 51 -7.05 -1.71 -5.60
CA THR A 51 -6.66 -0.65 -6.55
C THR A 51 -7.86 -0.08 -7.29
N ILE A 52 -8.76 -0.92 -7.81
CA ILE A 52 -9.98 -0.44 -8.49
C ILE A 52 -10.82 0.37 -7.51
N SER A 53 -11.04 -0.14 -6.31
CA SER A 53 -11.89 0.51 -5.32
C SER A 53 -11.33 1.87 -4.89
N ALA A 54 -10.01 1.95 -4.64
CA ALA A 54 -9.35 3.19 -4.26
C ALA A 54 -9.17 4.17 -5.43
N SER A 55 -9.08 3.68 -6.67
CA SER A 55 -8.91 4.52 -7.86
C SER A 55 -10.02 5.53 -8.02
N HIS A 56 -11.25 5.16 -7.66
CA HIS A 56 -12.40 6.05 -7.75
C HIS A 56 -12.25 7.28 -6.83
N ILE A 57 -11.79 7.07 -5.59
CA ILE A 57 -11.57 8.15 -4.61
C ILE A 57 -10.47 9.07 -5.10
N VAL A 58 -9.33 8.49 -5.48
CA VAL A 58 -8.15 9.23 -5.91
C VAL A 58 -8.42 9.99 -7.20
N TYR A 59 -9.18 9.42 -8.14
CA TYR A 59 -9.59 10.08 -9.36
C TYR A 59 -10.49 11.29 -9.10
N ASN A 60 -11.50 11.14 -8.23
CA ASN A 60 -12.40 12.24 -7.90
C ASN A 60 -11.62 13.40 -7.24
N GLU A 61 -10.65 13.10 -6.39
CA GLU A 61 -9.81 14.10 -5.72
C GLU A 61 -8.87 14.83 -6.66
N LEU A 62 -8.21 14.10 -7.57
CA LEU A 62 -7.39 14.71 -8.60
C LEU A 62 -8.21 15.63 -9.50
N ARG A 63 -9.43 15.21 -9.86
CA ARG A 63 -10.34 16.01 -10.68
C ARG A 63 -10.77 17.29 -9.96
N GLU A 64 -11.02 17.22 -8.65
CA GLU A 64 -11.34 18.42 -7.88
C GLU A 64 -10.15 19.37 -7.74
N GLU A 65 -8.95 18.84 -7.53
CA GLU A 65 -7.69 19.61 -7.53
C GLU A 65 -7.50 20.34 -8.88
N GLU A 66 -7.72 19.65 -10.01
CA GLU A 66 -7.67 20.27 -11.35
C GLU A 66 -8.69 21.42 -11.51
N ILE A 67 -9.92 21.24 -11.03
CA ILE A 67 -10.98 22.27 -11.10
C ILE A 67 -10.64 23.48 -10.21
N GLU A 68 -9.98 23.26 -9.07
CA GLU A 68 -9.52 24.35 -8.20
C GLU A 68 -8.36 25.12 -8.84
N ASP A 69 -7.39 24.43 -9.44
CA ASP A 69 -6.27 25.03 -10.15
C ASP A 69 -6.73 25.85 -11.38
N GLU A 70 -7.78 25.42 -12.09
CA GLU A 70 -8.38 26.19 -13.19
C GLU A 70 -8.99 27.52 -12.75
N LYS A 71 -9.50 27.61 -11.51
CA LYS A 71 -10.16 28.82 -10.99
C LYS A 71 -9.16 29.90 -10.58
N ASP A 72 -7.95 29.52 -10.20
CA ASP A 72 -6.91 30.47 -9.79
C ASP A 72 -5.54 30.13 -10.39
N PRO A 73 -5.38 30.33 -11.72
CA PRO A 73 -4.18 29.91 -12.44
C PRO A 73 -2.92 30.75 -12.11
N PHE A 74 -3.07 31.82 -11.31
CA PHE A 74 -1.99 32.76 -10.99
C PHE A 74 -1.40 32.55 -9.59
N ILE A 75 -1.97 31.66 -8.77
CA ILE A 75 -1.34 31.28 -7.50
C ILE A 75 -0.26 30.23 -7.79
N ASP A 76 1.00 30.67 -7.80
CA ASP A 76 2.15 29.78 -7.78
C ASP A 76 2.31 29.18 -6.37
N ASN A 77 1.40 28.27 -6.02
CA ASN A 77 1.51 27.49 -4.80
C ASN A 77 2.72 26.56 -4.95
N ALA A 78 3.64 26.61 -3.98
CA ALA A 78 4.75 25.67 -3.91
C ALA A 78 4.23 24.23 -4.06
N PHE A 79 4.95 23.40 -4.83
CA PHE A 79 4.57 22.02 -5.18
C PHE A 79 3.96 21.24 -4.01
N TRP A 80 4.58 21.32 -2.83
CA TRP A 80 4.14 20.62 -1.62
C TRP A 80 2.76 21.04 -1.12
N LYS A 81 2.44 22.34 -1.21
CA LYS A 81 1.17 22.88 -0.74
C LYS A 81 0.02 22.53 -1.69
N ARG A 82 0.30 22.50 -2.99
CA ARG A 82 -0.66 22.05 -4.01
C ARG A 82 -1.02 20.57 -3.80
N ASN A 83 -0.02 19.71 -3.72
CA ASN A 83 -0.20 18.27 -3.63
C ASN A 83 -0.44 17.75 -2.19
N GLU A 84 -0.55 18.62 -1.17
CA GLU A 84 -0.65 18.19 0.23
C GLU A 84 -1.85 17.26 0.45
N LYS A 85 -2.99 17.61 -0.15
CA LYS A 85 -4.24 16.87 -0.04
C LYS A 85 -4.10 15.46 -0.60
N ILE A 86 -3.63 15.33 -1.84
CA ILE A 86 -3.48 14.03 -2.48
C ILE A 86 -2.43 13.16 -1.78
N ILE A 87 -1.31 13.75 -1.33
CA ILE A 87 -0.28 13.04 -0.55
C ILE A 87 -0.88 12.48 0.74
N LYS A 88 -1.70 13.27 1.45
CA LYS A 88 -2.37 12.83 2.67
C LYS A 88 -3.32 11.66 2.42
N ILE A 89 -4.06 11.68 1.30
CA ILE A 89 -4.95 10.59 0.89
C ILE A 89 -4.14 9.31 0.63
N TYR A 90 -3.06 9.39 -0.15
CA TYR A 90 -2.17 8.25 -0.39
C TYR A 90 -1.59 7.69 0.91
N CYS A 91 -1.15 8.54 1.85
CA CYS A 91 -0.65 8.09 3.16
C CYS A 91 -1.72 7.35 3.95
N VAL A 92 -2.94 7.88 4.02
CA VAL A 92 -4.04 7.23 4.75
C VAL A 92 -4.42 5.89 4.12
N LEU A 93 -4.53 5.82 2.79
CA LEU A 93 -4.75 4.58 2.04
C LEU A 93 -3.65 3.54 2.31
N PHE A 94 -2.40 3.99 2.36
CA PHE A 94 -1.25 3.14 2.65
C PHE A 94 -1.33 2.56 4.07
N PHE A 95 -1.55 3.39 5.10
CA PHE A 95 -1.65 2.95 6.49
C PHE A 95 -2.87 2.07 6.75
N GLY A 96 -4.02 2.38 6.15
CA GLY A 96 -5.23 1.57 6.28
C GLY A 96 -5.03 0.17 5.71
N CYS A 97 -4.33 0.05 4.57
CA CYS A 97 -3.97 -1.24 3.99
C CYS A 97 -3.00 -2.02 4.88
N ILE A 98 -1.96 -1.37 5.43
CA ILE A 98 -1.03 -2.01 6.39
C ILE A 98 -1.80 -2.60 7.58
N ILE A 99 -2.65 -1.80 8.22
CA ILE A 99 -3.41 -2.21 9.41
C ILE A 99 -4.32 -3.41 9.08
N SER A 100 -5.06 -3.33 7.97
CA SER A 100 -5.98 -4.40 7.57
C SER A 100 -5.24 -5.69 7.23
N VAL A 101 -4.14 -5.62 6.46
CA VAL A 101 -3.35 -6.81 6.10
C VAL A 101 -2.70 -7.41 7.34
N ALA A 102 -2.11 -6.59 8.22
CA ALA A 102 -1.52 -7.07 9.46
C ALA A 102 -2.56 -7.77 10.35
N PHE A 103 -3.75 -7.19 10.49
CA PHE A 103 -4.85 -7.76 11.24
C PHE A 103 -5.30 -9.11 10.68
N TRP A 104 -5.56 -9.21 9.37
CA TRP A 104 -6.02 -10.45 8.75
C TRP A 104 -4.96 -11.54 8.80
N HIS A 105 -3.71 -11.22 8.49
CA HIS A 105 -2.61 -12.19 8.59
C HIS A 105 -2.42 -12.72 10.02
N SER A 106 -2.65 -11.88 11.03
CA SER A 106 -2.54 -12.28 12.43
C SER A 106 -3.65 -13.22 12.93
N ILE A 107 -4.83 -13.19 12.32
CA ILE A 107 -6.00 -13.97 12.79
C ILE A 107 -6.24 -15.21 11.94
N LEU A 108 -5.89 -15.17 10.66
CA LEU A 108 -6.04 -16.29 9.76
C LEU A 108 -5.08 -17.42 10.13
N ASN A 109 -5.51 -18.67 9.92
CA ASN A 109 -4.62 -19.81 10.10
C ASN A 109 -3.54 -19.83 9.00
N GLN A 110 -2.47 -20.61 9.23
CA GLN A 110 -1.33 -20.68 8.31
C GLN A 110 -1.73 -21.02 6.87
N SER A 111 -2.64 -21.99 6.67
CA SER A 111 -3.09 -22.40 5.33
C SER A 111 -3.84 -21.29 4.58
N GLN A 112 -4.74 -20.58 5.28
CA GLN A 112 -5.46 -19.44 4.73
C GLN A 112 -4.53 -18.27 4.43
N SER A 113 -3.60 -18.00 5.35
CA SER A 113 -2.61 -16.93 5.21
C SER A 113 -1.70 -17.18 4.02
N ASP A 114 -1.17 -18.40 3.87
CA ASP A 114 -0.32 -18.77 2.75
C ASP A 114 -1.08 -18.67 1.43
N LYS A 115 -2.35 -19.09 1.39
CA LYS A 115 -3.17 -18.93 0.19
C LYS A 115 -3.36 -17.46 -0.21
N ILE A 116 -3.68 -16.58 0.73
CA ILE A 116 -3.98 -15.17 0.43
C ILE A 116 -2.72 -14.35 0.23
N PHE A 117 -1.67 -14.55 1.02
CA PHE A 117 -0.52 -13.66 1.11
C PHE A 117 0.79 -14.28 0.61
N ASN A 118 0.75 -15.42 -0.10
CA ASN A 118 1.93 -16.11 -0.62
C ASN A 118 2.95 -15.16 -1.27
N SER A 119 2.49 -14.28 -2.16
CA SER A 119 3.39 -13.40 -2.91
C SER A 119 4.11 -12.39 -2.01
N GLN A 120 3.41 -11.85 -1.02
CA GLN A 120 3.96 -10.93 -0.02
C GLN A 120 4.95 -11.67 0.90
N ILE A 121 4.60 -12.87 1.34
CA ILE A 121 5.46 -13.72 2.18
C ILE A 121 6.76 -14.07 1.43
N ASN A 122 6.66 -14.50 0.17
CA ASN A 122 7.82 -14.80 -0.66
C ASN A 122 8.71 -13.57 -0.88
N THR A 123 8.10 -12.40 -1.05
CA THR A 123 8.83 -11.13 -1.16
C THR A 123 9.68 -10.86 0.09
N ILE A 124 9.10 -11.06 1.30
CA ILE A 124 9.82 -10.91 2.56
C ILE A 124 10.98 -11.91 2.66
N GLN A 125 10.74 -13.18 2.32
CA GLN A 125 11.77 -14.22 2.35
C GLN A 125 12.92 -13.89 1.40
N ASN A 126 12.63 -13.41 0.19
CA ASN A 126 13.63 -13.00 -0.78
C ASN A 126 14.48 -11.83 -0.27
N ILE A 127 13.86 -10.83 0.38
CA ILE A 127 14.56 -9.70 0.98
C ILE A 127 15.47 -10.18 2.13
N GLN A 128 14.97 -11.04 3.01
CA GLN A 128 15.75 -11.56 4.14
C GLN A 128 16.94 -12.42 3.68
N ASN A 129 16.76 -13.27 2.67
CA ASN A 129 17.82 -14.10 2.12
C ASN A 129 18.89 -13.25 1.42
N THR A 130 18.49 -12.21 0.70
CA THR A 130 19.41 -11.24 0.08
C THR A 130 20.25 -10.53 1.15
N ASN A 131 19.63 -10.10 2.24
CA ASN A 131 20.33 -9.44 3.35
C ASN A 131 21.29 -10.39 4.08
N ARG A 132 20.92 -11.66 4.28
CA ARG A 132 21.81 -12.67 4.91
C ARG A 132 23.04 -12.99 4.05
N ASN A 133 22.87 -13.11 2.74
CA ASN A 133 23.99 -13.32 1.81
C ASN A 133 24.91 -12.09 1.77
N SER A 134 24.36 -10.89 1.95
CA SER A 134 25.15 -9.65 2.10
C SER A 134 25.89 -9.55 3.44
N LEU A 135 25.38 -10.18 4.52
CA LEU A 135 25.98 -10.15 5.86
C LEU A 135 27.08 -11.21 6.06
N ASN A 136 27.06 -12.29 5.26
CA ASN A 136 28.15 -13.27 5.24
C ASN A 136 29.39 -12.79 4.45
N ALA A 137 29.31 -11.64 3.79
CA ALA A 137 30.45 -10.97 3.18
C ALA A 137 31.10 -10.01 4.20
N THR A 138 32.06 -10.55 4.97
CA THR A 138 33.04 -9.81 5.79
C THR A 138 32.48 -8.98 6.97
N ALA A 139 32.70 -9.52 8.17
CA ALA A 139 32.66 -8.77 9.41
C ALA A 139 33.59 -7.54 9.35
N ASN A 140 33.11 -6.44 9.94
CA ASN A 140 33.79 -5.17 10.23
C ASN A 140 33.58 -4.03 9.20
N SER A 141 32.74 -3.07 9.63
CA SER A 141 32.60 -1.66 9.21
C SER A 141 32.23 -1.28 7.76
N ILE A 142 32.20 -2.22 6.80
CA ILE A 142 31.73 -1.96 5.41
C ILE A 142 30.27 -2.40 5.18
N ALA A 143 29.72 -3.22 6.09
CA ALA A 143 28.36 -3.75 6.01
C ALA A 143 27.26 -2.67 6.04
N ASP A 144 27.42 -1.61 6.85
CA ASP A 144 26.40 -0.57 7.02
C ASP A 144 26.19 0.30 5.76
N LYS A 145 27.27 0.66 5.06
CA LYS A 145 27.17 1.44 3.82
C LYS A 145 26.48 0.63 2.72
N THR A 146 26.81 -0.65 2.60
CA THR A 146 26.26 -1.54 1.59
C THR A 146 24.77 -1.76 1.81
N LEU A 147 24.35 -1.99 3.06
CA LEU A 147 22.95 -2.20 3.43
C LEU A 147 22.12 -0.93 3.20
N PHE A 148 22.65 0.25 3.55
CA PHE A 148 22.00 1.53 3.28
C PHE A 148 21.72 1.75 1.79
N PHE A 149 22.71 1.50 0.91
CA PHE A 149 22.52 1.63 -0.54
C PHE A 149 21.54 0.61 -1.11
N VAL A 150 21.49 -0.61 -0.56
CA VAL A 150 20.48 -1.62 -0.95
C VAL A 150 19.08 -1.13 -0.62
N ILE A 151 18.86 -0.58 0.58
CA ILE A 151 17.55 -0.04 0.99
C ILE A 151 17.15 1.14 0.09
N ILE A 152 18.06 2.10 -0.13
CA ILE A 152 17.78 3.25 -1.00
C ILE A 152 17.46 2.80 -2.42
N LYS A 153 18.25 1.90 -2.99
CA LYS A 153 18.03 1.39 -4.36
C LYS A 153 16.64 0.77 -4.51
N ASN A 154 16.21 -0.05 -3.54
CA ASN A 154 14.89 -0.69 -3.59
C ASN A 154 13.76 0.35 -3.53
N ASN A 155 13.85 1.36 -2.66
CA ASN A 155 12.83 2.41 -2.59
C ASN A 155 12.82 3.33 -3.82
N ILE A 156 13.98 3.62 -4.41
CA ILE A 156 14.05 4.36 -5.68
C ILE A 156 13.39 3.57 -6.81
N ILE A 157 13.66 2.27 -6.92
CA ILE A 157 13.01 1.41 -7.93
C ILE A 157 11.49 1.44 -7.75
N VAL A 158 10.99 1.30 -6.52
CA VAL A 158 9.56 1.41 -6.21
C VAL A 158 9.00 2.77 -6.62
N MET A 159 9.68 3.86 -6.28
CA MET A 159 9.26 5.23 -6.62
C MET A 159 9.23 5.44 -8.14
N THR A 160 10.26 5.02 -8.86
CA THR A 160 10.33 5.12 -10.33
C THR A 160 9.25 4.28 -10.99
N LEU A 161 9.02 3.05 -10.53
CA LEU A 161 7.96 2.20 -11.07
C LEU A 161 6.58 2.80 -10.80
N ALA A 162 6.33 3.34 -9.60
CA ALA A 162 5.07 4.00 -9.28
C ALA A 162 4.83 5.21 -10.20
N PHE A 163 5.85 6.04 -10.43
CA PHE A 163 5.79 7.18 -11.35
C PHE A 163 5.52 6.75 -12.80
N LEU A 164 6.20 5.71 -13.30
CA LEU A 164 5.96 5.20 -14.65
C LEU A 164 4.56 4.58 -14.77
N PHE A 165 4.11 3.84 -13.75
CA PHE A 165 2.77 3.25 -13.74
C PHE A 165 1.66 4.28 -13.66
N SER A 166 1.84 5.41 -12.96
CA SER A 166 0.85 6.49 -12.98
C SER A 166 0.75 7.13 -14.36
N PHE A 167 1.86 7.22 -15.10
CA PHE A 167 1.81 7.74 -16.47
C PHE A 167 1.08 6.79 -17.43
N VAL A 168 1.34 5.48 -17.34
CA VAL A 168 0.75 4.49 -18.25
C VAL A 168 -0.70 4.14 -17.91
N PHE A 169 -1.02 4.03 -16.63
CA PHE A 169 -2.31 3.50 -16.15
C PHE A 169 -3.12 4.50 -15.31
N GLY A 170 -2.70 5.77 -15.24
CA GLY A 170 -3.34 6.82 -14.45
C GLY A 170 -3.23 6.56 -12.95
N SER A 171 -4.16 5.77 -12.40
CA SER A 171 -4.16 5.32 -11.01
C SER A 171 -3.24 4.11 -10.74
N GLY A 172 -2.37 3.74 -11.70
CA GLY A 172 -1.46 2.58 -11.59
C GLY A 172 -0.50 2.64 -10.40
N ALA A 173 -0.14 3.83 -9.92
CA ALA A 173 0.67 4.01 -8.72
C ALA A 173 0.01 3.39 -7.47
N LEU A 174 -1.33 3.36 -7.39
CA LEU A 174 -2.04 2.77 -6.26
C LEU A 174 -1.72 1.28 -6.09
N TYR A 175 -1.57 0.54 -7.20
CA TYR A 175 -1.22 -0.87 -7.13
C TYR A 175 0.15 -1.08 -6.48
N ILE A 176 1.14 -0.28 -6.87
CA ILE A 176 2.50 -0.35 -6.29
C ILE A 176 2.50 0.06 -4.81
N ILE A 177 1.71 1.05 -4.45
CA ILE A 177 1.56 1.51 -3.05
C ILE A 177 0.92 0.41 -2.20
N PHE A 178 -0.18 -0.19 -2.65
CA PHE A 178 -0.83 -1.28 -1.91
C PHE A 178 0.02 -2.55 -1.86
N TRP A 179 0.78 -2.85 -2.92
CA TRP A 179 1.76 -3.94 -2.88
C TRP A 179 2.75 -3.73 -1.73
N ASN A 180 3.40 -2.56 -1.65
CA ASN A 180 4.34 -2.27 -0.57
C ASN A 180 3.68 -2.25 0.81
N ALA A 181 2.48 -1.66 0.93
CA ALA A 181 1.69 -1.67 2.15
C ALA A 181 1.42 -3.10 2.64
N SER A 182 1.03 -4.00 1.73
CA SER A 182 0.74 -5.39 2.07
C SER A 182 1.98 -6.13 2.57
N VAL A 183 3.14 -5.97 1.91
CA VAL A 183 4.41 -6.55 2.35
C VAL A 183 4.78 -6.08 3.76
N ILE A 184 4.60 -4.79 4.04
CA ILE A 184 4.85 -4.22 5.38
C ILE A 184 3.86 -4.78 6.41
N GLY A 185 2.57 -4.89 6.06
CA GLY A 185 1.56 -5.46 6.95
C GLY A 185 1.87 -6.90 7.38
N ILE A 186 2.29 -7.75 6.43
CA ILE A 186 2.73 -9.12 6.73
C ILE A 186 3.98 -9.11 7.60
N PHE A 187 4.97 -8.26 7.29
CA PHE A 187 6.20 -8.17 8.09
C PHE A 187 5.92 -7.75 9.54
N ILE A 188 5.03 -6.78 9.76
CA ILE A 188 4.61 -6.34 11.10
C ILE A 188 3.95 -7.49 11.85
N SER A 189 2.98 -8.18 11.22
CA SER A 189 2.28 -9.31 11.83
C SER A 189 3.24 -10.45 12.23
N GLN A 190 4.16 -10.85 11.33
CA GLN A 190 5.18 -11.86 11.63
C GLN A 190 6.15 -11.42 12.74
N SER A 191 6.50 -10.14 12.79
CA SER A 191 7.38 -9.60 13.83
C SER A 191 6.68 -9.57 15.18
N ALA A 192 5.40 -9.19 15.21
CA ALA A 192 4.57 -9.23 16.41
C ALA A 192 4.42 -10.66 16.97
N ALA A 193 4.23 -11.65 16.09
CA ALA A 193 4.15 -13.07 16.48
C ALA A 193 5.47 -13.56 17.12
N LYS A 194 6.62 -13.19 16.56
CA LYS A 194 7.95 -13.56 17.11
C LYS A 194 8.22 -12.98 18.50
N ILE A 195 7.66 -11.81 18.81
CA ILE A 195 7.83 -11.13 20.11
C ILE A 195 6.80 -11.64 21.13
N GLY A 196 5.90 -12.55 20.76
CA GLY A 196 4.88 -13.12 21.64
C GLY A 196 3.68 -12.19 21.88
N VAL A 197 3.49 -11.17 21.03
CA VAL A 197 2.33 -10.26 21.11
C VAL A 197 1.07 -10.92 20.56
N ILE A 198 1.21 -11.90 19.66
CA ILE A 198 0.12 -12.60 18.99
C ILE A 198 0.51 -14.07 18.90
N GLY A 199 -0.30 -14.95 19.50
CA GLY A 199 -0.07 -16.40 19.58
C GLY A 199 -0.81 -17.15 18.48
#